data_AF-A0A9W6B6M3-F1
#
_entry.id   AF-A0A9W6B6M3-F1
#
_cell.length_a   1.000
_cell.length_b   1.000
_cell.length_c   1.000
_cell.angle_alpha   90.00
_cell.angle_beta   90.00
_cell.angle_gamma   90.00
#
_symmetry.space_group_name_H-M   'P 1'
#
loop_
_entity.id
_entity.type
_entity.pdbx_description
1 polymer ?
#
loop_
_entity_poly.entity_id
_entity_poly.type
_entity_poly.pdbx_seq_one_letter_code
_entity_poly.pdbx_strand_id
1 'polypeptide(L)'
;MKSIFFVFVFMGIISVNAQQIKKKTEDCNGSVTCYTVSSDKFILNSWQDVYNALYATVPGIGIRYDQFYQLQKLCMRNQEEHVVYIDGVRSSMEMLKALNPSNIESIVLMPSGVNTVGRYR
;
A
#
# COMPACT_ATOMS: atom_id res chain seq x y z
N MET A 1 42.78 -32.42 30.55
CA MET A 1 42.80 -30.94 30.39
C MET A 1 41.81 -30.60 29.28
N LYS A 2 40.71 -29.92 29.63
CA LYS A 2 39.60 -29.57 28.73
C LYS A 2 39.85 -28.15 28.20
N SER A 3 39.87 -27.97 26.89
CA SER A 3 39.83 -26.65 26.26
C SER A 3 38.57 -26.57 25.41
N ILE A 4 37.59 -25.81 25.88
CA ILE A 4 36.34 -25.52 25.18
C ILE A 4 36.50 -24.11 24.61
N PHE A 5 36.66 -24.01 23.30
CA PHE A 5 36.62 -22.74 22.58
C PHE A 5 35.17 -22.26 22.50
N PHE A 6 34.84 -21.18 23.20
CA PHE A 6 33.59 -20.45 22.99
C PHE A 6 33.76 -19.49 21.82
N VAL A 7 33.18 -19.84 20.66
CA VAL A 7 33.02 -18.91 19.54
C VAL A 7 31.76 -18.08 19.82
N PHE A 8 31.93 -16.84 20.25
CA PHE A 8 30.84 -15.86 20.34
C PHE A 8 30.53 -15.35 18.92
N VAL A 9 29.49 -15.90 18.30
CA VAL A 9 28.89 -15.33 17.09
C VAL A 9 28.07 -14.12 17.53
N PHE A 10 28.61 -12.92 17.30
CA PHE A 10 27.88 -11.67 17.44
C PHE A 10 26.76 -11.63 16.39
N MET A 11 25.53 -11.95 16.79
CA MET A 11 24.34 -11.59 16.02
C MET A 11 24.18 -10.08 16.07
N GLY A 12 24.68 -9.40 15.04
CA GLY A 12 24.37 -8.00 14.80
C GLY A 12 22.88 -7.85 14.52
N ILE A 13 22.15 -7.25 15.44
CA ILE A 13 20.78 -6.78 15.21
C ILE A 13 20.91 -5.59 14.27
N ILE A 14 20.70 -5.82 12.97
CA ILE A 14 20.52 -4.74 12.01
C ILE A 14 19.14 -4.14 12.31
N SER A 15 19.10 -3.13 13.18
CA SER A 15 17.91 -2.30 13.36
C SER A 15 17.66 -1.56 12.06
N VAL A 16 16.72 -2.06 11.26
CA VAL A 16 16.17 -1.33 10.12
C VAL A 16 15.40 -0.15 10.69
N ASN A 17 16.05 1.01 10.75
CA ASN A 17 15.40 2.25 11.10
C ASN A 17 14.51 2.68 9.93
N ALA A 18 13.29 2.16 9.89
CA ALA A 18 12.25 2.64 9.01
C ALA A 18 11.89 4.06 9.47
N GLN A 19 12.56 5.07 8.91
CA GLN A 19 12.15 6.46 9.01
C GLN A 19 10.71 6.54 8.48
N GLN A 20 9.74 6.63 9.38
CA GLN A 20 8.36 6.88 9.00
C GLN A 20 8.30 8.26 8.36
N ILE A 21 8.16 8.29 7.04
CA ILE A 21 7.91 9.49 6.26
C ILE A 21 6.69 10.17 6.91
N LYS A 22 6.84 11.44 7.31
CA LYS A 22 5.75 12.21 7.93
C LYS A 22 4.51 12.12 7.02
N LYS A 23 3.46 11.46 7.53
CA LYS A 23 2.16 11.34 6.88
C LYS A 23 1.61 12.74 6.63
N LYS A 24 1.63 13.18 5.37
CA LYS A 24 0.85 14.33 4.93
C LYS A 24 -0.53 13.81 4.57
N THR A 25 -1.47 13.92 5.49
CA THR A 25 -2.88 13.72 5.22
C THR A 25 -3.33 14.92 4.40
N GLU A 26 -3.72 14.71 3.15
CA GLU A 26 -4.38 15.74 2.36
C GLU A 26 -5.87 15.43 2.39
N ASP A 27 -6.66 16.38 2.91
CA ASP A 27 -8.10 16.24 3.01
C ASP A 27 -8.71 16.32 1.60
N CYS A 28 -9.34 15.23 1.15
CA CYS A 28 -10.24 15.31 0.01
C CYS A 28 -11.51 16.03 0.49
N ASN A 29 -11.52 17.35 0.35
CA ASN A 29 -12.71 18.16 0.62
C ASN A 29 -13.25 18.04 2.06
N GLY A 30 -12.35 18.18 3.05
CA GLY A 30 -12.65 18.57 4.44
C GLY A 30 -13.29 17.52 5.38
N SER A 31 -13.78 16.37 4.88
CA SER A 31 -14.42 15.36 5.74
C SER A 31 -13.93 13.92 5.50
N VAL A 32 -13.16 13.66 4.45
CA VAL A 32 -12.68 12.32 4.10
C VAL A 32 -11.17 12.27 4.11
N THR A 33 -10.62 11.33 4.90
CA THR A 33 -9.19 11.05 4.93
C THR A 33 -8.76 10.36 3.64
N CYS A 34 -7.80 10.97 2.95
CA CYS A 34 -7.19 10.42 1.76
C CYS A 34 -5.70 10.16 1.96
N TYR A 35 -5.20 9.16 1.25
CA TYR A 35 -3.78 8.83 1.21
C TYR A 35 -3.30 8.85 -0.23
N THR A 36 -2.22 9.58 -0.49
CA THR A 36 -1.68 9.76 -1.83
C THR A 36 -0.31 9.12 -1.94
N VAL A 37 -0.18 8.15 -2.84
CA VAL A 37 1.10 7.66 -3.38
C VAL A 37 1.36 8.41 -4.68
N SER A 38 2.58 8.91 -4.89
CA SER A 38 2.94 9.65 -6.10
C SER A 38 4.37 9.32 -6.54
N SER A 39 4.60 9.35 -7.84
CA SER A 39 5.92 9.18 -8.47
C SER A 39 6.95 10.21 -8.01
N ASP A 40 6.51 11.36 -7.47
CA ASP A 40 7.40 12.39 -6.92
C ASP A 40 8.03 11.96 -5.58
N LYS A 41 7.41 10.98 -4.89
CA LYS A 41 7.84 10.50 -3.56
C LYS A 41 8.36 9.07 -3.59
N PHE A 42 7.92 8.26 -4.57
CA PHE A 42 8.25 6.85 -4.68
C PHE A 42 8.65 6.51 -6.10
N ILE A 43 9.62 5.59 -6.26
CA ILE A 43 9.93 4.99 -7.55
C ILE A 43 8.86 3.94 -7.84
N LEU A 44 8.12 4.06 -8.94
CA LEU A 44 6.99 3.18 -9.29
C LEU A 44 7.28 2.40 -10.58
N ASN A 45 8.33 1.59 -10.62
CA ASN A 45 8.71 0.86 -11.85
C ASN A 45 8.09 -0.52 -11.96
N SER A 46 7.62 -1.06 -10.85
CA SER A 46 6.97 -2.36 -10.80
C SER A 46 5.73 -2.30 -9.89
N TRP A 47 4.85 -3.28 -10.06
CA TRP A 47 3.71 -3.42 -9.14
C TRP A 47 4.16 -3.65 -7.71
N GLN A 48 5.29 -4.35 -7.50
CA GLN A 48 5.86 -4.52 -6.17
C GLN A 48 6.22 -3.16 -5.53
N ASP A 49 6.74 -2.22 -6.30
CA ASP A 49 7.05 -0.88 -5.80
C ASP A 49 5.78 -0.11 -5.44
N VAL A 50 4.75 -0.20 -6.28
CA VAL A 50 3.43 0.38 -6.00
C VAL A 50 2.88 -0.17 -4.68
N TYR A 51 2.91 -1.49 -4.50
CA TYR A 51 2.46 -2.14 -3.28
C TYR A 51 3.27 -1.73 -2.04
N ASN A 52 4.59 -1.62 -2.17
CA ASN A 52 5.45 -1.15 -1.09
C ASN A 52 5.14 0.31 -0.70
N ALA A 53 4.93 1.17 -1.69
CA ALA A 53 4.58 2.58 -1.49
C ALA A 53 3.20 2.72 -0.80
N LEU A 54 2.23 1.91 -1.23
CA LEU A 54 0.92 1.81 -0.60
C LEU A 54 1.02 1.35 0.85
N TYR A 55 1.81 0.32 1.12
CA TYR A 55 2.04 -0.20 2.48
C TYR A 55 2.68 0.84 3.41
N ALA A 56 3.63 1.62 2.89
CA ALA A 56 4.28 2.69 3.65
C ALA A 56 3.34 3.87 3.96
N THR A 57 2.39 4.15 3.07
CA THR A 57 1.56 5.37 3.14
C THR A 57 0.21 5.12 3.83
N VAL A 58 -0.44 3.99 3.53
CA VAL A 58 -1.84 3.73 3.88
C VAL A 58 -1.93 2.80 5.11
N PRO A 59 -2.39 3.29 6.27
CA PRO A 59 -2.57 2.45 7.44
C PRO A 59 -3.69 1.42 7.21
N GLY A 60 -3.45 0.17 7.64
CA GLY A 60 -4.45 -0.89 7.55
C GLY A 60 -4.73 -1.38 6.14
N ILE A 61 -3.82 -1.10 5.20
CA ILE A 61 -3.79 -1.76 3.90
C ILE A 61 -3.22 -3.17 4.06
N GLY A 62 -3.87 -4.13 3.43
CA GLY A 62 -3.44 -5.52 3.37
C GLY A 62 -3.26 -5.91 1.92
N ILE A 63 -2.34 -6.83 1.69
CA ILE A 63 -2.08 -7.41 0.38
C ILE A 63 -2.19 -8.91 0.56
N ARG A 64 -3.20 -9.52 -0.08
CA ARG A 64 -3.44 -10.96 0.01
C ARG A 64 -3.05 -11.61 -1.31
N TYR A 65 -2.29 -12.68 -1.21
CA TYR A 65 -1.96 -13.53 -2.35
C TYR A 65 -3.06 -14.57 -2.53
N ASP A 66 -3.34 -14.97 -3.77
CA ASP A 66 -4.16 -16.13 -4.00
C ASP A 66 -3.41 -17.43 -3.67
N GLN A 67 -4.11 -18.57 -3.80
CA GLN A 67 -3.57 -19.90 -3.48
C GLN A 67 -2.42 -20.35 -4.40
N PHE A 68 -2.22 -19.67 -5.53
CA PHE A 68 -1.18 -19.93 -6.50
C PHE A 68 -0.06 -18.88 -6.46
N TYR A 69 -0.05 -18.03 -5.42
CA TYR A 69 0.84 -16.88 -5.29
C TYR A 69 0.75 -15.90 -6.48
N GLN A 70 -0.38 -15.94 -7.20
CA GLN A 70 -0.68 -15.03 -8.27
C GLN A 70 -1.68 -13.97 -7.79
N LEU A 71 -1.67 -12.87 -8.53
CA LEU A 71 -2.44 -11.64 -8.32
C LEU A 71 -2.74 -11.23 -6.86
N GLN A 72 -1.98 -10.25 -6.38
CA GLN A 72 -2.20 -9.57 -5.11
C GLN A 72 -3.58 -8.91 -5.05
N LYS A 73 -4.48 -9.41 -4.20
CA LYS A 73 -5.72 -8.72 -3.84
C LYS A 73 -5.38 -7.58 -2.88
N LEU A 74 -5.78 -6.37 -3.24
CA LEU A 74 -5.67 -5.22 -2.36
C LEU A 74 -6.79 -5.30 -1.34
N CYS A 75 -6.46 -5.18 -0.06
CA CYS A 75 -7.42 -5.11 1.03
C CYS A 75 -7.28 -3.78 1.74
N MET A 76 -8.39 -3.12 2.04
CA MET A 76 -8.40 -1.96 2.93
C MET A 76 -9.41 -2.23 4.04
N ARG A 77 -8.96 -2.17 5.30
CA ARG A 77 -9.84 -2.45 6.47
C ARG A 77 -10.60 -3.78 6.35
N ASN A 78 -9.92 -4.83 5.89
CA ASN A 78 -10.47 -6.17 5.61
C ASN A 78 -11.56 -6.24 4.53
N GLN A 79 -11.71 -5.20 3.68
CA GLN A 79 -12.55 -5.24 2.49
C GLN A 79 -11.68 -5.46 1.25
N GLU A 80 -12.09 -6.37 0.36
CA GLU A 80 -11.40 -6.69 -0.89
C GLU A 80 -12.01 -5.99 -2.11
N GLU A 81 -13.28 -5.61 -2.02
CA GLU A 81 -14.00 -4.92 -3.09
C GLU A 81 -13.75 -3.42 -3.02
N HIS A 82 -13.13 -2.90 -4.08
CA HIS A 82 -12.80 -1.47 -4.21
C HIS A 82 -13.40 -0.92 -5.49
N VAL A 83 -13.91 0.30 -5.43
CA VAL A 83 -14.23 1.06 -6.63
C VAL A 83 -12.95 1.71 -7.12
N VAL A 84 -12.60 1.46 -8.38
CA VAL A 84 -11.40 2.00 -9.02
C VAL A 84 -11.79 3.03 -10.06
N TYR A 85 -11.04 4.12 -10.11
CA TYR A 85 -11.12 5.14 -11.14
C TYR A 85 -9.73 5.31 -11.75
N ILE A 86 -9.66 5.33 -13.09
CA ILE A 86 -8.44 5.61 -13.85
C ILE A 86 -8.77 6.84 -14.69
N ASP A 87 -8.01 7.92 -14.51
CA ASP A 87 -8.23 9.22 -15.18
C ASP A 87 -9.69 9.71 -15.09
N GLY A 88 -10.32 9.51 -13.93
CA GLY A 88 -11.70 9.90 -13.66
C GLY A 88 -12.78 8.95 -14.19
N VAL A 89 -12.42 7.90 -14.94
CA VAL A 89 -13.37 6.91 -15.47
C VAL A 89 -13.41 5.69 -14.55
N ARG A 90 -14.63 5.29 -14.14
CA ARG A 90 -14.84 4.08 -13.34
C ARG A 90 -14.34 2.86 -14.12
N SER A 91 -13.48 2.08 -13.50
CA SER A 91 -12.79 0.93 -14.08
C SER A 91 -12.74 -0.26 -13.12
N SER A 92 -12.19 -1.38 -13.58
CA SER A 92 -11.98 -2.57 -12.76
C SER A 92 -10.56 -2.62 -12.17
N MET A 93 -10.38 -3.46 -11.15
CA MET A 93 -9.08 -3.69 -10.52
C MET A 93 -8.11 -4.40 -11.48
N GLU A 94 -8.62 -5.25 -12.36
CA GLU A 94 -7.85 -5.93 -13.41
C GLU A 94 -7.29 -4.91 -14.41
N MET A 95 -8.08 -3.92 -14.81
CA MET A 95 -7.64 -2.85 -15.69
C MET A 95 -6.54 -2.01 -15.03
N LEU A 96 -6.68 -1.70 -13.75
CA LEU A 96 -5.63 -1.02 -12.98
C LEU A 96 -4.32 -1.82 -13.02
N LYS A 97 -4.38 -3.13 -12.76
CA LYS A 97 -3.21 -4.03 -12.75
C LYS A 97 -2.58 -4.23 -14.13
N ALA A 98 -3.33 -4.00 -15.21
CA ALA A 98 -2.82 -4.04 -16.57
C ALA A 98 -2.03 -2.77 -16.95
N LEU A 99 -2.12 -1.69 -16.16
CA LEU A 99 -1.32 -0.50 -16.39
C LEU A 99 0.17 -0.78 -16.16
N ASN A 100 1.01 -0.08 -16.93
CA ASN A 100 2.43 0.01 -16.65
C ASN A 100 2.65 0.90 -15.41
N PRO A 101 3.22 0.39 -14.31
CA PRO A 101 3.46 1.17 -13.10
C PRO A 101 4.25 2.46 -13.34
N SER A 102 5.22 2.44 -14.26
CA SER A 102 6.05 3.62 -14.56
C SER A 102 5.27 4.79 -15.16
N ASN A 103 4.05 4.55 -15.66
CA ASN A 103 3.18 5.59 -16.20
C ASN A 103 2.22 6.18 -15.14
N ILE A 104 2.23 5.65 -13.91
CA ILE A 104 1.35 6.12 -12.84
C ILE A 104 1.96 7.36 -12.19
N GLU A 105 1.32 8.50 -12.35
CA GLU A 105 1.70 9.76 -11.67
C GLU A 105 1.34 9.73 -10.19
N SER A 106 0.11 9.32 -9.87
CA SER A 106 -0.35 9.20 -8.50
C SER A 106 -1.50 8.20 -8.33
N ILE A 107 -1.63 7.68 -7.11
CA ILE A 107 -2.74 6.85 -6.67
C ILE A 107 -3.29 7.48 -5.39
N VAL A 108 -4.56 7.86 -5.43
CA VAL A 108 -5.29 8.40 -4.28
C VAL A 108 -6.21 7.32 -3.73
N LEU A 109 -6.05 7.00 -2.44
CA LEU A 109 -6.84 6.00 -1.74
C LEU A 109 -7.76 6.69 -0.74
N MET A 110 -9.04 6.33 -0.82
CA MET A 110 -10.11 6.85 0.01
C MET A 110 -10.74 5.71 0.83
N PRO A 111 -10.10 5.25 1.93
CA PRO A 111 -10.59 4.11 2.70
C PRO A 111 -11.89 4.38 3.47
N SER A 112 -12.42 5.60 3.44
CA SER A 112 -13.68 5.97 4.08
C SER A 112 -14.42 7.02 3.25
N GLY A 113 -15.02 6.59 2.13
CA GLY A 113 -16.12 7.34 1.52
C GLY A 113 -16.09 7.44 -0.01
N VAL A 114 -16.83 6.54 -0.68
CA VAL A 114 -17.60 6.82 -1.92
C VAL A 114 -18.96 6.06 -1.90
N ASN A 115 -19.42 5.57 -0.74
CA ASN A 115 -20.70 4.84 -0.59
C ASN A 115 -21.54 5.31 0.61
N THR A 116 -21.34 6.53 1.11
CA THR A 116 -22.35 7.19 1.96
C THR A 116 -23.47 7.78 1.08
N VAL A 117 -24.09 6.93 0.24
CA VAL A 117 -25.48 7.15 -0.14
C VAL A 117 -26.27 6.75 1.10
N GLY A 118 -26.86 7.75 1.77
CA GLY A 118 -27.55 7.57 3.04
C GLY A 118 -28.45 6.34 3.06
N ARG A 119 -28.20 5.43 4.00
CA ARG A 119 -29.26 4.58 4.55
C ARG A 119 -29.53 5.08 5.96
N TYR A 120 -30.51 5.97 6.05
CA TYR A 120 -31.29 6.11 7.27
C TYR A 120 -32.24 4.91 7.33
N ARG A 121 -32.05 4.02 8.29
CA ARG A 121 -33.11 3.32 9.01
C ARG A 121 -32.64 3.06 10.43
#